data_AF-A0A318TWY1-F1
#
_entry.id   AF-A0A318TWY1-F1
#
_cell.length_a   1.000
_cell.length_b   1.000
_cell.length_c   1.000
_cell.angle_alpha   90.00
_cell.angle_beta   90.00
_cell.angle_gamma   90.00
#
_symmetry.space_group_name_H-M   'P 1'
#
loop_
_entity.id
_entity.type
_entity.pdbx_description
1 polymer ?
#
loop_
_entity_poly.entity_id
_entity_poly.type
_entity_poly.pdbx_seq_one_letter_code
_entity_poly.pdbx_strand_id
1 'polypeptide(L)'
;MKFKILTLTVFPILIIIGCSNQQVADDFGEVKAVAWEFVNEKGWNQMAKEEWQNTTVIEIVVDENYELLDPSFEGKEVLSVSFQDKEDAVVGTPSILVDPITKEVVGYMLSE
;
A
#
# COMPACT_ATOMS: atom_id res chain seq x y z
N MET A 1 34.83 48.31 -35.33
CA MET A 1 35.05 47.35 -34.22
C MET A 1 33.83 46.43 -34.19
N LYS A 2 34.04 45.13 -34.40
CA LYS A 2 32.98 44.11 -34.42
C LYS A 2 32.83 43.56 -33.00
N PHE A 3 31.61 43.46 -32.47
CA PHE A 3 31.26 42.47 -31.45
C PHE A 3 29.80 42.02 -31.64
N LYS A 4 29.60 40.72 -31.48
CA LYS A 4 28.46 39.90 -31.90
C LYS A 4 27.62 39.46 -30.69
N ILE A 5 26.47 38.83 -31.00
CA ILE A 5 25.68 37.84 -30.22
C ILE A 5 24.61 38.50 -29.32
N LEU A 6 23.34 38.52 -29.75
CA LEU A 6 22.32 37.44 -29.65
C LEU A 6 21.78 37.33 -28.22
N THR A 7 20.72 38.07 -27.93
CA THR A 7 19.87 37.86 -26.74
C THR A 7 18.61 37.13 -27.17
N LEU A 8 18.70 35.81 -27.07
CA LEU A 8 17.59 34.87 -26.96
C LEU A 8 17.17 34.82 -25.49
N THR A 9 15.92 35.13 -25.16
CA THR A 9 15.23 34.66 -23.94
C THR A 9 13.75 35.00 -24.09
N VAL A 10 12.95 34.08 -24.65
CA VAL A 10 12.22 32.99 -23.97
C VAL A 10 10.88 33.49 -23.44
N PHE A 11 9.85 33.00 -24.12
CA PHE A 11 8.42 33.15 -23.93
C PHE A 11 7.99 32.60 -22.56
N PRO A 12 7.36 33.37 -21.67
CA PRO A 12 6.73 32.78 -20.50
C PRO A 12 5.43 32.09 -20.96
N ILE A 13 5.50 30.78 -21.13
CA ILE A 13 4.33 29.91 -21.23
C ILE A 13 3.62 30.04 -19.88
N LEU A 14 2.40 30.58 -19.90
CA LEU A 14 1.45 30.50 -18.79
C LEU A 14 1.10 29.03 -18.60
N ILE A 15 1.86 28.34 -17.75
CA ILE A 15 1.49 27.00 -17.29
C ILE A 15 0.33 27.19 -16.32
N ILE A 16 -0.87 27.02 -16.88
CA ILE A 16 -2.08 26.71 -16.13
C ILE A 16 -1.81 25.36 -15.46
N ILE A 17 -1.34 25.38 -14.22
CA ILE A 17 -1.40 24.20 -13.37
C ILE A 17 -2.88 24.09 -13.01
N GLY A 18 -3.64 23.40 -13.86
CA GLY A 18 -4.89 22.82 -13.42
C GLY A 18 -4.54 21.95 -12.22
N CYS A 19 -5.09 22.26 -11.05
CA CYS A 19 -5.24 21.25 -10.00
C CYS A 19 -6.05 20.13 -10.65
N SER A 20 -5.34 19.12 -11.15
CA SER A 20 -5.91 17.84 -11.47
C SER A 20 -6.54 17.38 -10.18
N ASN A 21 -7.86 17.50 -10.11
CA ASN A 21 -8.67 16.87 -9.09
C ASN A 21 -8.51 15.38 -9.35
N GLN A 22 -7.42 14.82 -8.83
CA GLN A 22 -7.09 13.42 -9.00
C GLN A 22 -8.15 12.69 -8.18
N GLN A 23 -9.21 12.28 -8.86
CA GLN A 23 -10.01 11.14 -8.44
C GLN A 23 -9.05 9.96 -8.43
N VAL A 24 -8.30 9.83 -7.33
CA VAL A 24 -7.60 8.61 -6.98
C VAL A 24 -8.73 7.63 -6.70
N ALA A 25 -9.10 6.88 -7.72
CA ALA A 25 -9.70 5.59 -7.47
C ALA A 25 -8.73 4.88 -6.52
N ASP A 26 -9.29 4.39 -5.41
CA ASP A 26 -8.64 3.72 -4.28
C ASP A 26 -7.96 2.41 -4.76
N ASP A 27 -6.98 2.52 -5.65
CA ASP A 27 -6.35 1.40 -6.33
C ASP A 27 -5.25 0.81 -5.45
N PHE A 28 -5.70 0.18 -4.37
CA PHE A 28 -4.86 -0.67 -3.54
C PHE A 28 -4.60 -2.04 -4.20
N GLY A 29 -4.80 -2.19 -5.52
CA GLY A 29 -4.65 -3.47 -6.21
C GLY A 29 -3.29 -4.14 -5.96
N GLU A 30 -2.21 -3.35 -6.04
CA GLU A 30 -0.84 -3.83 -5.75
C GLU A 30 -0.66 -4.21 -4.27
N VAL A 31 -1.16 -3.37 -3.35
CA VAL A 31 -1.10 -3.64 -1.90
C VAL A 31 -1.82 -4.95 -1.56
N LYS A 32 -3.01 -5.14 -2.14
CA LYS A 32 -3.81 -6.37 -1.98
C LYS A 32 -3.10 -7.58 -2.57
N ALA A 33 -2.47 -7.44 -3.73
CA ALA A 33 -1.74 -8.52 -4.37
C ALA A 33 -0.52 -8.97 -3.54
N VAL A 34 0.28 -8.01 -3.06
CA VAL A 34 1.45 -8.31 -2.21
C VAL A 34 1.03 -8.97 -0.89
N ALA A 35 -0.01 -8.44 -0.24
CA ALA A 35 -0.54 -9.05 0.98
C ALA A 35 -1.06 -10.47 0.74
N TRP A 36 -1.73 -10.71 -0.41
CA TRP A 36 -2.22 -12.04 -0.77
C TRP A 36 -1.09 -13.02 -1.08
N GLU A 37 -0.04 -12.57 -1.78
CA GLU A 37 1.17 -13.38 -2.02
C GLU A 37 1.76 -13.86 -0.70
N PHE A 38 1.93 -12.96 0.27
CA PHE A 38 2.42 -13.31 1.61
C PHE A 38 1.51 -14.31 2.34
N VAL A 39 0.18 -14.15 2.26
CA VAL A 39 -0.79 -15.11 2.79
C VAL A 39 -0.62 -16.50 2.15
N ASN A 40 -0.35 -16.59 0.85
CA ASN A 40 -0.08 -17.86 0.16
C ASN A 40 1.25 -18.47 0.60
N GLU A 41 2.32 -17.67 0.70
CA GLU A 41 3.64 -18.13 1.12
C GLU A 41 3.62 -18.74 2.53
N LYS A 42 2.83 -18.15 3.43
CA LYS A 42 2.63 -18.66 4.80
C LYS A 42 1.66 -19.85 4.88
N GLY A 43 0.97 -20.19 3.79
CA GLY A 43 -0.06 -21.23 3.75
C GLY A 43 -1.37 -20.83 4.43
N TRP A 44 -1.57 -19.54 4.73
CA TRP A 44 -2.77 -19.03 5.39
C TRP A 44 -3.96 -18.88 4.43
N ASN A 45 -3.72 -18.95 3.13
CA ASN A 45 -4.76 -18.98 2.09
C ASN A 45 -5.76 -20.14 2.24
N GLN A 46 -5.41 -21.16 3.03
CA GLN A 46 -6.34 -22.24 3.39
C GLN A 46 -7.52 -21.74 4.23
N MET A 47 -7.33 -20.66 5.01
CA MET A 47 -8.33 -20.07 5.92
C MET A 47 -9.10 -18.91 5.27
N ALA A 48 -8.55 -18.30 4.20
CA ALA A 48 -9.11 -17.14 3.53
C ALA A 48 -9.92 -17.50 2.27
N LYS A 49 -10.95 -16.71 1.95
CA LYS A 49 -11.63 -16.76 0.65
C LYS A 49 -10.70 -16.28 -0.46
N GLU A 50 -10.83 -16.89 -1.65
CA GLU A 50 -10.01 -16.55 -2.82
C GLU A 50 -10.35 -15.19 -3.45
N GLU A 51 -11.45 -14.56 -3.04
CA GLU A 51 -11.93 -13.26 -3.53
C GLU A 51 -11.14 -12.08 -2.92
N TRP A 52 -9.83 -12.23 -2.81
CA TRP A 52 -8.92 -11.31 -2.13
C TRP A 52 -8.92 -9.90 -2.73
N GLN A 53 -9.34 -9.73 -3.99
CA GLN A 53 -9.45 -8.40 -4.61
C GLN A 53 -10.49 -7.52 -3.91
N ASN A 54 -11.50 -8.13 -3.28
CA ASN A 54 -12.57 -7.43 -2.57
C ASN A 54 -12.23 -7.14 -1.10
N THR A 55 -10.99 -7.44 -0.69
CA THR A 55 -10.52 -7.26 0.68
C THR A 55 -10.52 -5.80 1.11
N THR A 56 -10.68 -5.59 2.42
CA THR A 56 -10.63 -4.26 3.03
C THR A 56 -9.18 -3.85 3.25
N VAL A 57 -8.87 -2.59 2.95
CA VAL A 57 -7.59 -1.95 3.25
C VAL A 57 -7.89 -0.74 4.13
N ILE A 58 -7.24 -0.65 5.28
CA ILE A 58 -7.34 0.50 6.18
C ILE A 58 -5.94 1.01 6.53
N GLU A 59 -5.82 2.31 6.75
CA GLU A 59 -4.61 2.90 7.31
C GLU A 59 -4.63 2.78 8.84
N ILE A 60 -3.50 2.37 9.42
CA ILE A 60 -3.33 2.22 10.86
C ILE A 60 -1.97 2.78 11.31
N VAL A 61 -1.81 3.03 12.60
CA VAL A 61 -0.50 3.21 13.23
C VAL A 61 -0.11 1.89 13.89
N VAL A 62 1.09 1.41 13.58
CA VAL A 62 1.64 0.17 14.15
C VAL A 62 1.84 0.32 15.66
N ASP A 63 1.31 -0.62 16.42
CA ASP A 63 1.51 -0.76 17.87
C ASP A 63 2.11 -2.13 18.24
N GLU A 64 2.21 -2.42 19.53
CA GLU A 64 2.83 -3.64 20.07
C GLU A 64 2.04 -4.94 19.81
N ASN A 65 0.83 -4.85 19.26
CA ASN A 65 -0.02 -6.03 18.97
C ASN A 65 0.34 -6.72 17.65
N TYR A 66 1.22 -6.13 16.85
CA TYR A 66 1.62 -6.66 15.56
C TYR A 66 2.97 -7.38 15.64
N GLU A 67 3.08 -8.51 14.93
CA GLU A 67 4.36 -9.15 14.68
C GLU A 67 5.06 -8.45 13.50
N LEU A 68 6.12 -7.70 13.80
CA LEU A 68 6.87 -6.94 12.80
C LEU A 68 8.01 -7.75 12.21
N LEU A 69 8.05 -7.78 10.88
CA LEU A 69 9.18 -8.30 10.11
C LEU A 69 10.32 -7.28 10.05
N ASP A 70 9.95 -5.99 10.01
CA ASP A 70 10.88 -4.87 10.18
C ASP A 70 10.48 -4.03 11.41
N PRO A 71 11.24 -4.12 12.52
CA PRO A 71 11.00 -3.33 13.72
C PRO A 71 11.07 -1.81 13.50
N SER A 72 11.68 -1.35 12.40
CA SER A 72 11.73 0.08 12.07
C SER A 72 10.35 0.70 11.84
N PHE A 73 9.31 -0.13 11.65
CA PHE A 73 7.93 0.31 11.44
C PHE A 73 7.10 0.50 12.71
N GLU A 74 7.66 0.23 13.89
CA GLU A 74 6.98 0.53 15.16
C GLU A 74 6.59 2.02 15.25
N GLY A 75 5.31 2.30 15.53
CA GLY A 75 4.76 3.65 15.61
C GLY A 75 4.63 4.38 14.27
N LYS A 76 4.83 3.71 13.12
CA LYS A 76 4.63 4.29 11.78
C LYS A 76 3.23 3.99 11.25
N GLU A 77 2.78 4.83 10.31
CA GLU A 77 1.56 4.60 9.53
C GLU A 77 1.82 3.55 8.44
N VAL A 78 0.94 2.56 8.38
CA VAL A 78 0.98 1.46 7.40
C VAL A 78 -0.43 1.12 6.92
N LEU A 79 -0.52 0.34 5.84
CA LEU A 79 -1.78 -0.20 5.36
C LEU A 79 -2.00 -1.60 5.96
N SER A 80 -3.11 -1.80 6.65
CA SER A 80 -3.57 -3.10 7.11
C SER A 80 -4.56 -3.68 6.10
N VAL A 81 -4.27 -4.89 5.64
CA VAL A 81 -5.08 -5.65 4.67
C VAL A 81 -5.70 -6.85 5.40
N SER A 82 -7.03 -6.88 5.48
CA SER A 82 -7.78 -7.92 6.18
C SER A 82 -8.65 -8.72 5.21
N PHE A 83 -8.35 -10.00 5.06
CA PHE A 83 -9.03 -10.93 4.16
C PHE A 83 -10.27 -11.54 4.82
N GLN A 84 -11.25 -11.92 3.99
CA GLN A 84 -12.43 -12.60 4.48
C GLN A 84 -12.13 -14.07 4.73
N ASP A 85 -12.52 -14.57 5.91
CA ASP A 85 -12.37 -15.98 6.27
C ASP A 85 -13.37 -16.87 5.54
N LYS A 86 -12.97 -18.14 5.35
CA LYS A 86 -13.89 -19.21 4.97
C LYS A 86 -14.83 -19.53 6.12
N GLU A 87 -16.02 -20.01 5.79
CA GLU A 87 -17.07 -20.32 6.79
C GLU A 87 -16.68 -21.45 7.75
N ASP A 88 -15.78 -22.34 7.33
CA ASP A 88 -15.29 -23.49 8.09
C ASP A 88 -13.90 -23.27 8.71
N ALA A 89 -13.34 -22.05 8.62
CA ALA A 89 -12.07 -21.72 9.23
C ALA A 89 -12.19 -21.75 10.77
N VAL A 90 -11.29 -22.49 11.43
CA VAL A 90 -11.23 -22.58 12.91
C VAL A 90 -10.45 -21.40 13.51
N VAL A 91 -9.55 -20.81 12.72
CA VAL A 91 -8.73 -19.65 13.08
C VAL A 91 -8.86 -18.65 11.95
N GLY A 92 -9.00 -17.36 12.30
CA GLY A 92 -9.12 -16.31 11.29
C GLY A 92 -7.84 -16.09 10.49
N THR A 93 -7.99 -15.54 9.30
CA THR A 93 -6.87 -15.14 8.44
C THR A 93 -6.16 -13.94 9.06
N PRO A 94 -4.84 -13.98 9.21
CA PRO A 94 -4.09 -12.84 9.72
C PRO A 94 -4.30 -11.58 8.88
N SER A 95 -4.33 -10.43 9.55
CA SER A 95 -4.25 -9.12 8.88
C SER A 95 -2.81 -8.80 8.53
N ILE A 96 -2.56 -8.32 7.31
CA ILE A 96 -1.20 -8.11 6.79
C ILE A 96 -0.90 -6.61 6.75
N LEU A 97 0.28 -6.24 7.25
CA LEU A 97 0.76 -4.86 7.22
C LEU A 97 1.68 -4.63 6.03
N VAL A 98 1.36 -3.61 5.23
CA VAL A 98 2.09 -3.23 4.03
C VAL A 98 2.51 -1.77 4.12
N ASP A 99 3.78 -1.49 3.82
CA ASP A 99 4.26 -0.12 3.70
C ASP A 99 3.58 0.56 2.48
N PRO A 100 2.86 1.68 2.66
CA PRO A 100 2.23 2.39 1.56
C PRO A 100 3.23 2.92 0.51
N ILE A 101 4.50 3.11 0.88
CA ILE A 101 5.54 3.69 0.00
C ILE A 101 6.23 2.59 -0.81
N THR A 102 6.84 1.61 -0.14
CA THR A 102 7.61 0.55 -0.81
C THR A 102 6.76 -0.61 -1.32
N LYS A 103 5.52 -0.72 -0.83
CA LYS A 103 4.62 -1.86 -1.08
C LYS A 103 5.16 -3.19 -0.56
N GLU A 104 6.04 -3.16 0.43
CA GLU A 104 6.58 -4.35 1.07
C GLU A 104 5.76 -4.75 2.30
N VAL A 105 5.70 -6.04 2.62
CA VAL A 105 5.08 -6.54 3.86
C VAL A 105 6.02 -6.27 5.02
N VAL A 106 5.54 -5.52 6.01
CA VAL A 106 6.33 -5.09 7.18
C VAL A 106 5.92 -5.80 8.47
N GLY A 107 4.80 -6.52 8.47
CA GLY A 107 4.31 -7.26 9.62
C GLY A 107 2.94 -7.88 9.39
N TYR A 108 2.40 -8.48 10.45
CA TYR A 108 1.05 -9.05 10.46
C TYR A 108 0.48 -9.12 11.89
N MET A 109 -0.82 -9.33 12.00
CA MET A 109 -1.49 -9.66 13.25
C MET A 109 -2.29 -10.94 13.05
N LEU A 110 -2.00 -11.96 13.87
CA LEU A 110 -2.79 -13.19 13.87
C LEU A 110 -4.20 -12.89 14.36
N SER A 111 -5.20 -13.49 13.72
CA SER A 111 -6.56 -13.50 14.26
C SER A 111 -6.70 -14.65 15.25
N GLU A 112 -7.49 -14.42 16.30
CA GLU A 112 -8.01 -15.50 17.15
C GLU A 112 -9.00 -16.39 16.38
#